data_AF-A1SL36-F1
#
_entry.id   AF-A1SL36-F1
#
_cell.length_a   1.000
_cell.length_b   1.000
_cell.length_c   1.000
_cell.angle_alpha   90.00
_cell.angle_beta   90.00
_cell.angle_gamma   90.00
#
_symmetry.space_group_name_H-M   'P 1'
#
loop_
_entity.id
_entity.type
_entity.pdbx_description
1 polymer ?
#
loop_
_entity_poly.entity_id
_entity_poly.type
_entity_poly.pdbx_seq_one_letter_code
_entity_poly.pdbx_strand_id
1 'polypeptide(L)'
;MYPPSERKAALDLLRSRGLSEVSRMTGVHRSTLRIWLREPIPAGECPRCDGVPIPGPPYGALLGYYLGDGCLSRHRRYFTLRVSCDARYPNIIRDIEAAIRDVRPARRVFRVRAPGAVVVQSNWKHWPCLFPQHGPGRKHERPIVLEPWQVAIVEAYPAAFLRGLFHSDGSRVRNWTTRMVAGERKRYDYPRWQFTNVSTDIQQLCCWALDLVDVPWRQSNAKTISVSTRAAVARLDTLIGLKR
;
A
#
# COMPACT_ATOMS: atom_id res chain seq x y z
N MET A 1 -7.87 -2.59 27.00
CA MET A 1 -7.20 -3.73 26.32
C MET A 1 -5.77 -3.29 26.09
N TYR A 2 -4.80 -3.94 26.73
CA TYR A 2 -3.38 -3.53 26.66
C TYR A 2 -2.83 -3.68 25.22
N PRO A 3 -2.01 -2.73 24.74
CA PRO A 3 -1.27 -2.87 23.49
C PRO A 3 -0.45 -4.16 23.43
N PRO A 4 -0.29 -4.80 22.25
CA PRO A 4 0.58 -5.96 22.10
C PRO A 4 2.04 -5.71 22.50
N SER A 5 2.53 -4.48 22.32
CA SER A 5 3.86 -4.04 22.76
C SER A 5 4.02 -4.08 24.28
N GLU A 6 3.00 -3.65 25.02
CA GLU A 6 2.98 -3.75 26.49
C GLU A 6 2.93 -5.20 26.96
N ARG A 7 2.18 -6.07 26.25
CA ARG A 7 2.18 -7.52 26.53
C ARG A 7 3.56 -8.13 26.30
N LYS A 8 4.22 -7.80 25.17
CA LYS A 8 5.57 -8.30 24.85
C LYS A 8 6.59 -7.85 25.89
N ALA A 9 6.63 -6.55 26.19
CA ALA A 9 7.53 -5.99 27.20
C ALA A 9 7.31 -6.61 28.59
N ALA A 10 6.06 -6.81 29.00
CA ALA A 10 5.75 -7.46 30.26
C ALA A 10 6.17 -8.94 30.28
N LEU A 11 5.99 -9.68 29.18
CA LEU A 11 6.43 -11.07 29.06
C LEU A 11 7.96 -11.23 29.05
N ASP A 12 8.69 -10.29 28.42
CA ASP A 12 10.15 -10.28 28.45
C ASP A 12 10.69 -9.99 29.86
N LEU A 13 10.07 -9.05 30.59
CA LEU A 13 10.40 -8.79 32.00
C LEU A 13 10.14 -10.03 32.88
N LEU A 14 9.07 -10.79 32.61
CA LEU A 14 8.74 -12.02 33.35
C LEU A 14 9.75 -13.16 33.15
N ARG A 15 10.68 -13.07 32.19
CA ARG A 15 11.77 -14.04 32.04
C ARG A 15 12.84 -13.90 33.12
N SER A 16 12.97 -12.72 33.73
CA SER A 16 14.00 -12.41 34.73
C SER A 16 13.44 -11.89 36.05
N ARG A 17 12.15 -11.57 36.14
CA ARG A 17 11.50 -10.96 37.31
C ARG A 17 10.20 -11.66 37.70
N GLY A 18 9.82 -11.51 38.97
CA GLY A 18 8.59 -12.07 39.52
C GLY A 18 7.33 -11.28 39.12
N LEU A 19 6.17 -11.95 39.12
CA LEU A 19 4.85 -11.37 38.76
C LEU A 19 4.52 -10.07 39.50
N SER A 20 4.79 -9.99 40.80
CA SER A 20 4.49 -8.80 41.62
C SER A 20 5.40 -7.62 41.29
N GLU A 21 6.61 -7.87 40.80
CA GLU A 21 7.54 -6.84 40.40
C GLU A 21 7.16 -6.29 39.02
N VAL A 22 6.93 -7.17 38.05
CA VAL A 22 6.48 -6.77 36.71
C VAL A 22 5.16 -6.02 36.77
N SER A 23 4.21 -6.44 37.62
CA SER A 23 2.94 -5.73 37.81
C SER A 23 3.10 -4.30 38.32
N ARG A 24 4.05 -4.07 39.23
CA ARG A 24 4.39 -2.71 39.71
C ARG A 24 5.08 -1.87 38.64
N MET A 25 5.96 -2.49 37.84
CA MET A 25 6.70 -1.80 36.79
C MET A 25 5.82 -1.40 35.61
N THR A 26 4.91 -2.28 35.18
CA THR A 26 4.11 -2.08 33.95
C THR A 26 2.71 -1.55 34.22
N GLY A 27 2.25 -1.53 35.48
CA GLY A 27 0.86 -1.22 35.83
C GLY A 27 -0.15 -2.28 35.38
N VAL A 28 0.31 -3.40 34.81
CA VAL A 28 -0.55 -4.51 34.38
C VAL A 28 -0.91 -5.35 35.59
N HIS A 29 -2.21 -5.63 35.79
CA HIS A 29 -2.66 -6.41 36.93
C HIS A 29 -2.11 -7.85 36.88
N ARG A 30 -1.72 -8.40 38.04
CA ARG A 30 -1.11 -9.75 38.15
C ARG A 30 -1.96 -10.87 37.52
N SER A 31 -3.28 -10.75 37.57
CA SER A 31 -4.18 -11.73 36.92
C SER A 31 -4.02 -11.72 35.40
N THR A 32 -3.81 -10.54 34.80
CA THR A 32 -3.59 -10.38 33.35
C THR A 32 -2.24 -10.96 32.95
N LEU A 33 -1.18 -10.71 33.73
CA LEU A 33 0.14 -11.30 33.50
C LEU A 33 0.11 -12.83 33.58
N ARG A 34 -0.64 -13.40 34.53
CA ARG A 34 -0.87 -14.86 34.64
C ARG A 34 -1.58 -15.45 33.42
N ILE A 35 -2.56 -14.74 32.89
CA ILE A 35 -3.24 -15.13 31.64
C ILE A 35 -2.22 -15.13 30.50
N TRP A 36 -1.43 -14.07 30.36
CA TRP A 36 -0.43 -13.96 29.28
C TRP A 36 0.67 -15.02 29.32
N LEU A 37 1.02 -15.55 30.50
CA LEU A 37 1.96 -16.67 30.65
C LEU A 37 1.39 -18.02 30.20
N ARG A 38 0.07 -18.20 30.32
CA ARG A 38 -0.63 -19.44 29.98
C ARG A 38 -1.12 -19.46 28.54
N GLU A 39 -1.47 -18.29 28.02
CA GLU A 39 -1.90 -18.13 26.65
C GLU A 39 -0.69 -17.87 25.76
N PRO A 40 -0.51 -18.64 24.67
CA PRO A 40 0.42 -18.26 23.62
C PRO A 40 0.20 -16.79 23.26
N ILE A 41 1.27 -16.04 23.00
CA ILE A 41 1.13 -14.79 22.26
C ILE A 41 0.47 -15.21 20.95
N PRO A 42 -0.73 -14.69 20.60
CA PRO A 42 -1.32 -14.95 19.29
C PRO A 42 -0.24 -14.66 18.27
N ALA A 43 0.12 -15.65 17.43
CA ALA A 43 1.25 -15.57 16.51
C ALA A 43 1.34 -14.17 15.93
N GLY A 44 2.49 -13.51 16.16
CA GLY A 44 2.69 -12.07 15.96
C GLY A 44 2.03 -11.59 14.68
N GLU A 45 0.91 -10.90 14.83
CA GLU A 45 0.02 -10.59 13.72
C GLU A 45 0.59 -9.43 12.91
N CYS A 46 1.36 -8.53 13.54
CA CYS A 46 1.73 -7.23 12.98
C CYS A 46 3.24 -7.05 12.87
N PRO A 47 3.80 -6.99 11.65
CA PRO A 47 5.23 -6.75 11.43
C PRO A 47 5.79 -5.55 12.20
N ARG A 48 4.98 -4.48 12.34
CA ARG A 48 5.36 -3.25 13.05
C ARG A 48 5.37 -3.39 14.57
N CYS A 49 4.40 -4.09 15.14
CA CYS A 49 4.31 -4.23 16.60
C CYS A 49 5.24 -5.31 17.12
N ASP A 50 5.45 -6.36 16.31
CA ASP A 50 6.17 -7.55 16.72
C ASP A 50 7.65 -7.48 16.33
N GLY A 51 8.04 -6.53 15.47
CA GLY A 51 9.41 -6.34 14.99
C GLY A 51 9.81 -7.36 13.94
N VAL A 52 8.84 -7.91 13.20
CA VAL A 52 9.07 -8.89 12.14
C VAL A 52 9.27 -8.14 10.81
N PRO A 53 10.12 -8.63 9.89
CA PRO A 53 10.31 -8.01 8.59
C PRO A 53 8.98 -7.85 7.83
N ILE A 54 8.79 -6.69 7.22
CA ILE A 54 7.68 -6.43 6.29
C ILE A 54 8.07 -6.99 4.92
N PRO A 55 7.20 -7.75 4.24
CA PRO A 55 7.47 -8.19 2.88
C PRO A 55 7.49 -6.97 1.96
N GLY A 56 8.70 -6.54 1.58
CA GLY A 56 8.96 -5.27 0.90
C GLY A 56 8.13 -5.06 -0.37
N PRO A 57 8.28 -5.91 -1.41
CA PRO A 57 7.53 -5.73 -2.65
C PRO A 57 6.00 -5.81 -2.48
N PRO A 58 5.43 -6.81 -1.77
CA PRO A 58 3.98 -6.83 -1.52
C PRO A 58 3.47 -5.60 -0.77
N TYR A 59 4.23 -5.13 0.23
CA TYR A 59 3.88 -3.92 0.96
C TYR A 59 3.98 -2.67 0.09
N GLY A 60 5.03 -2.53 -0.74
CA GLY A 60 5.20 -1.41 -1.66
C GLY A 60 4.03 -1.30 -2.63
N ALA A 61 3.63 -2.41 -3.25
CA ALA A 61 2.44 -2.44 -4.11
C ALA A 61 1.17 -2.08 -3.34
N LEU A 62 0.96 -2.66 -2.16
CA LEU A 62 -0.21 -2.37 -1.34
C LEU A 62 -0.26 -0.91 -0.86
N LEU A 63 0.89 -0.29 -0.59
CA LEU A 63 1.00 1.12 -0.26
C LEU A 63 0.57 1.99 -1.45
N GLY A 64 1.00 1.67 -2.67
CA GLY A 64 0.55 2.36 -3.88
C GLY A 64 -0.98 2.26 -4.06
N TYR A 65 -1.53 1.05 -3.95
CA TYR A 65 -2.99 0.84 -4.00
C TYR A 65 -3.73 1.58 -2.88
N TYR A 66 -3.15 1.62 -1.67
CA TYR A 66 -3.72 2.36 -0.55
C TYR A 66 -3.76 3.86 -0.82
N LEU A 67 -2.69 4.44 -1.39
CA LEU A 67 -2.60 5.87 -1.64
C LEU A 67 -3.52 6.32 -2.78
N GLY A 68 -3.72 5.50 -3.81
CA GLY A 68 -4.71 5.79 -4.85
C GLY A 68 -6.15 5.51 -4.42
N ASP A 69 -6.65 4.32 -4.73
CA ASP A 69 -8.05 3.93 -4.54
C ASP A 69 -8.37 3.32 -3.15
N GLY A 70 -7.39 3.24 -2.26
CA GLY A 70 -7.56 2.63 -0.95
C GLY A 70 -8.02 3.58 0.16
N CYS A 71 -8.64 3.01 1.21
CA CYS A 71 -8.91 3.71 2.45
C CYS A 71 -8.93 2.76 3.66
N LEU A 72 -8.71 3.32 4.85
CA LEU A 72 -8.95 2.62 6.12
C LEU A 72 -10.24 3.16 6.74
N SER A 73 -11.08 2.23 7.19
CA SER A 73 -12.35 2.56 7.84
C SER A 73 -12.35 2.02 9.26
N ARG A 74 -12.58 2.91 10.22
CA ARG A 74 -12.54 2.60 11.65
C ARG A 74 -13.85 1.93 12.08
N HIS A 75 -13.73 0.78 12.73
CA HIS A 75 -14.81 0.14 13.48
C HIS A 75 -14.44 0.08 14.96
N ARG A 76 -15.39 -0.32 15.81
CA ARG A 76 -15.21 -0.33 17.28
C ARG A 76 -14.00 -1.13 17.76
N ARG A 77 -13.62 -2.21 17.05
CA ARG A 77 -12.56 -3.15 17.48
C ARG A 77 -11.45 -3.37 16.43
N TYR A 78 -11.60 -2.84 15.22
CA TYR A 78 -10.69 -3.11 14.11
C TYR A 78 -10.80 -2.02 13.04
N PHE A 79 -9.90 -2.07 12.07
CA PHE A 79 -9.97 -1.26 10.85
C PHE A 79 -10.23 -2.17 9.66
N THR A 80 -10.95 -1.66 8.67
CA THR A 80 -11.15 -2.31 7.38
C THR A 80 -10.31 -1.59 6.35
N LEU A 81 -9.32 -2.26 5.78
CA LEU A 81 -8.68 -1.80 4.54
C LEU A 81 -9.66 -2.08 3.41
N ARG A 82 -9.94 -1.08 2.59
CA ARG A 82 -10.77 -1.18 1.39
C ARG A 82 -10.00 -0.62 0.22
N VAL A 83 -9.95 -1.35 -0.89
CA VAL A 83 -9.38 -0.86 -2.16
C VAL A 83 -10.44 -1.07 -3.24
N SER A 84 -10.93 0.03 -3.79
CA SER A 84 -11.94 0.01 -4.85
C SER A 84 -11.25 -0.22 -6.20
N CYS A 85 -11.79 -1.11 -7.02
CA CYS A 85 -11.25 -1.40 -8.34
C CYS A 85 -12.37 -1.40 -9.37
N ASP A 86 -12.10 -0.94 -10.58
CA ASP A 86 -13.01 -1.14 -11.71
C ASP A 86 -13.12 -2.64 -12.02
N ALA A 87 -14.34 -3.14 -12.14
CA ALA A 87 -14.62 -4.57 -12.37
C ALA A 87 -14.02 -5.10 -13.69
N ARG A 88 -13.66 -4.21 -14.62
CA ARG A 88 -13.01 -4.54 -15.91
C ARG A 88 -11.55 -5.01 -15.77
N TYR A 89 -10.92 -4.82 -14.61
CA TYR A 89 -9.51 -5.21 -14.38
C TYR A 89 -9.38 -6.34 -13.34
N PRO A 90 -9.77 -7.58 -13.67
CA PRO A 90 -9.75 -8.70 -12.74
C PRO A 90 -8.34 -9.09 -12.26
N ASN A 91 -7.30 -8.77 -13.03
CA ASN A 91 -5.92 -9.06 -12.62
C ASN A 91 -5.45 -8.08 -11.54
N ILE A 92 -5.82 -6.80 -11.62
CA ILE A 92 -5.56 -5.83 -10.55
C ILE A 92 -6.24 -6.25 -9.25
N ILE A 93 -7.49 -6.73 -9.33
CA ILE A 93 -8.21 -7.27 -8.16
C ILE A 93 -7.43 -8.43 -7.53
N ARG A 94 -6.94 -9.39 -8.32
CA ARG A 94 -6.14 -10.53 -7.84
C ARG A 94 -4.81 -10.07 -7.23
N ASP A 95 -4.18 -9.07 -7.82
CA ASP A 95 -2.92 -8.52 -7.37
C ASP A 95 -3.04 -7.87 -5.99
N ILE A 96 -4.08 -7.05 -5.78
CA ILE A 96 -4.37 -6.46 -4.47
C ILE A 96 -4.64 -7.55 -3.43
N GLU A 97 -5.38 -8.60 -3.79
CA GLU A 97 -5.61 -9.72 -2.86
C GLU A 97 -4.32 -10.45 -2.48
N ALA A 98 -3.44 -10.69 -3.45
CA ALA A 98 -2.14 -11.32 -3.21
C ALA A 98 -1.30 -10.44 -2.28
N ALA A 99 -1.17 -9.15 -2.59
CA ALA A 99 -0.43 -8.20 -1.77
C ALA A 99 -0.96 -8.14 -0.33
N ILE A 100 -2.29 -8.16 -0.12
CA ILE A 100 -2.88 -8.22 1.23
C ILE A 100 -2.54 -9.53 1.94
N ARG A 101 -2.62 -10.68 1.26
CA ARG A 101 -2.31 -12.00 1.86
C ARG A 101 -0.84 -12.13 2.24
N ASP A 102 0.06 -11.58 1.44
CA ASP A 102 1.49 -11.62 1.70
C ASP A 102 1.88 -10.69 2.86
N VAL A 103 1.33 -9.47 2.88
CA VAL A 103 1.53 -8.51 3.99
C VAL A 103 0.91 -9.01 5.29
N ARG A 104 -0.20 -9.76 5.20
CA ARG A 104 -0.94 -10.27 6.34
C ARG A 104 -1.37 -11.73 6.12
N PRO A 105 -0.45 -12.68 6.38
CA PRO A 105 -0.74 -14.10 6.24
C PRO A 105 -1.86 -14.55 7.19
N ALA A 106 -2.54 -15.66 6.83
CA ALA A 106 -3.55 -16.35 7.65
C ALA A 106 -4.91 -15.66 7.85
N ARG A 107 -5.22 -14.54 7.17
CA ARG A 107 -6.47 -13.80 7.37
C ARG A 107 -7.27 -13.64 6.07
N ARG A 108 -8.60 -13.64 6.19
CA ARG A 108 -9.50 -13.58 5.03
C ARG A 108 -9.38 -12.22 4.32
N VAL A 109 -9.30 -12.30 3.01
CA VAL A 109 -9.54 -11.19 2.07
C VAL A 109 -10.89 -11.45 1.42
N PHE A 110 -11.71 -10.42 1.28
CA PHE A 110 -13.06 -10.53 0.76
C PHE A 110 -13.29 -9.52 -0.36
N ARG A 111 -14.13 -9.90 -1.33
CA ARG A 111 -14.56 -9.05 -2.44
C ARG A 111 -16.00 -8.64 -2.22
N VAL A 112 -16.27 -7.34 -2.28
CA VAL A 112 -17.64 -6.80 -2.26
C VAL A 112 -17.92 -6.21 -3.64
N ARG A 113 -18.97 -6.69 -4.30
CA ARG A 113 -19.39 -6.17 -5.62
C ARG A 113 -20.24 -4.91 -5.45
N ALA A 114 -20.02 -3.94 -6.33
CA ALA A 114 -20.83 -2.74 -6.51
C ALA A 114 -21.04 -2.51 -8.02
N PRO A 115 -22.01 -1.68 -8.44
CA PRO A 115 -22.19 -1.36 -9.86
C PRO A 115 -20.90 -0.81 -10.48
N GLY A 116 -20.33 -1.53 -11.45
CA GLY A 116 -19.07 -1.17 -12.14
C GLY A 116 -17.77 -1.36 -11.34
N ALA A 117 -17.84 -1.79 -10.07
CA ALA A 117 -16.66 -1.87 -9.20
C ALA A 117 -16.63 -3.13 -8.32
N VAL A 118 -15.43 -3.55 -7.96
CA VAL A 118 -15.18 -4.56 -6.93
C VAL A 118 -14.31 -3.93 -5.85
N VAL A 119 -14.76 -4.00 -4.61
CA VAL A 119 -14.00 -3.53 -3.46
C VAL A 119 -13.32 -4.72 -2.80
N VAL A 120 -12.00 -4.76 -2.83
CA VAL A 120 -11.19 -5.73 -2.08
C VAL A 120 -11.03 -5.23 -0.65
N GLN A 121 -11.31 -6.09 0.32
CA GLN A 121 -11.36 -5.70 1.73
C GLN A 121 -10.66 -6.69 2.65
N SER A 122 -10.11 -6.18 3.75
CA SER A 122 -9.52 -6.99 4.81
C SER A 122 -9.65 -6.32 6.17
N ASN A 123 -10.06 -7.08 7.19
CA ASN A 123 -10.32 -6.57 8.54
C ASN A 123 -9.17 -6.86 9.48
N TRP A 124 -8.57 -5.82 10.06
CA TRP A 124 -7.48 -5.95 11.01
C TRP A 124 -7.29 -4.72 11.90
N LYS A 125 -6.95 -4.92 13.17
CA LYS A 125 -6.71 -3.82 14.11
C LYS A 125 -5.42 -3.04 13.81
N HIS A 126 -4.47 -3.63 13.10
CA HIS A 126 -3.15 -3.04 12.84
C HIS A 126 -2.96 -2.44 11.44
N TRP A 127 -4.00 -2.34 10.62
CA TRP A 127 -3.86 -1.59 9.35
C TRP A 127 -3.31 -0.18 9.54
N PRO A 128 -3.68 0.60 10.59
CA PRO A 128 -3.06 1.90 10.84
C PRO A 128 -1.56 1.83 11.15
N CYS A 129 -1.05 0.72 11.68
CA CYS A 129 0.39 0.55 11.89
C CYS A 129 1.16 0.49 10.56
N LEU A 130 0.52 -0.04 9.51
CA LEU A 130 1.10 -0.16 8.17
C LEU A 130 0.76 1.02 7.26
N PHE A 131 -0.31 1.75 7.55
CA PHE A 131 -0.70 2.96 6.83
C PHE A 131 -0.88 4.12 7.82
N PRO A 132 0.21 4.62 8.42
CA PRO A 132 0.16 5.72 9.38
C PRO A 132 -0.33 7.03 8.74
N GLN A 133 -0.37 7.10 7.41
CA GLN A 133 -1.00 8.18 6.64
C GLN A 133 -2.53 8.26 6.86
N HIS A 134 -3.14 7.31 7.56
CA HIS A 134 -4.57 7.37 7.90
C HIS A 134 -4.86 8.46 8.95
N GLY A 135 -5.93 9.22 8.73
CA GLY A 135 -6.43 10.26 9.62
C GLY A 135 -7.88 10.66 9.28
N PRO A 136 -8.43 11.68 9.95
CA PRO A 136 -9.73 12.25 9.60
C PRO A 136 -9.71 12.93 8.22
N GLY A 137 -10.89 13.22 7.67
CA GLY A 137 -11.05 13.97 6.42
C GLY A 137 -10.68 13.21 5.15
N ARG A 138 -10.65 13.92 4.01
CA ARG A 138 -10.27 13.33 2.71
C ARG A 138 -8.75 13.16 2.66
N LYS A 139 -8.28 12.12 1.97
CA LYS A 139 -6.85 11.78 1.87
C LYS A 139 -5.99 12.93 1.31
N HIS A 140 -6.53 13.73 0.39
CA HIS A 140 -5.81 14.85 -0.22
C HIS A 140 -5.87 16.17 0.58
N GLU A 141 -6.64 16.21 1.67
CA GLU A 141 -6.77 17.38 2.55
C GLU A 141 -5.86 17.27 3.78
N ARG A 142 -5.04 16.21 3.86
CA ARG A 142 -4.13 15.95 4.98
C ARG A 142 -2.73 15.62 4.47
N PRO A 143 -1.69 15.83 5.29
CA PRO A 143 -0.33 15.43 4.95
C PRO A 143 -0.22 13.92 4.70
N ILE A 144 0.48 13.55 3.63
CA ILE A 144 0.85 12.17 3.30
C ILE A 144 2.38 12.08 3.34
N VAL A 145 2.91 11.78 4.53
CA VAL A 145 4.35 11.62 4.75
C VAL A 145 4.64 10.14 4.96
N LEU A 146 5.64 9.61 4.24
CA LEU A 146 6.13 8.26 4.47
C LEU A 146 7.02 8.22 5.70
N GLU A 147 6.81 7.23 6.56
CA GLU A 147 7.75 6.95 7.65
C GLU A 147 9.10 6.47 7.09
N PRO A 148 10.21 6.62 7.83
CA PRO A 148 11.54 6.23 7.35
C PRO A 148 11.64 4.78 6.84
N TRP A 149 10.90 3.86 7.47
CA TRP A 149 10.85 2.47 7.03
C TRP A 149 10.02 2.25 5.75
N GLN A 150 9.01 3.10 5.50
CA GLN A 150 8.26 3.07 4.23
C GLN A 150 9.14 3.63 3.11
N VAL A 151 9.88 4.70 3.39
CA VAL A 151 10.88 5.25 2.46
C VAL A 151 11.88 4.18 2.05
N ALA A 152 12.50 3.49 3.02
CA ALA A 152 13.45 2.41 2.73
C ALA A 152 12.85 1.28 1.88
N ILE A 153 11.57 0.92 2.07
CA ILE A 153 10.90 -0.07 1.23
C ILE A 153 10.67 0.46 -0.20
N VAL A 154 10.27 1.72 -0.35
CA VAL A 154 10.05 2.31 -1.68
C VAL A 154 11.37 2.49 -2.42
N GLU A 155 12.45 2.87 -1.75
CA GLU A 155 13.80 2.94 -2.34
C GLU A 155 14.30 1.57 -2.80
N ALA A 156 14.07 0.53 -2.00
CA ALA A 156 14.48 -0.83 -2.36
C ALA A 156 13.59 -1.46 -3.45
N TYR A 157 12.29 -1.10 -3.49
CA TYR A 157 11.29 -1.72 -4.38
C TYR A 157 10.38 -0.68 -5.07
N PRO A 158 10.94 0.31 -5.80
CA PRO A 158 10.17 1.41 -6.36
C PRO A 158 9.16 0.94 -7.41
N ALA A 159 9.52 -0.08 -8.19
CA ALA A 159 8.63 -0.69 -9.17
C ALA A 159 7.34 -1.25 -8.55
N ALA A 160 7.43 -1.86 -7.36
CA ALA A 160 6.24 -2.38 -6.69
C ALA A 160 5.32 -1.24 -6.26
N PHE A 161 5.88 -0.17 -5.68
CA PHE A 161 5.12 1.02 -5.30
C PHE A 161 4.45 1.71 -6.50
N LEU A 162 5.20 1.93 -7.58
CA LEU A 162 4.68 2.49 -8.82
C LEU A 162 3.56 1.61 -9.42
N ARG A 163 3.70 0.28 -9.35
CA ARG A 163 2.66 -0.64 -9.81
C ARG A 163 1.34 -0.38 -9.10
N GLY A 164 1.35 -0.27 -7.77
CA GLY A 164 0.16 0.07 -7.00
C GLY A 164 -0.47 1.40 -7.44
N LEU A 165 0.33 2.46 -7.56
CA LEU A 165 -0.14 3.80 -7.95
C LEU A 165 -0.74 3.84 -9.36
N PHE A 166 -0.03 3.30 -10.36
CA PHE A 166 -0.48 3.33 -11.75
C PHE A 166 -1.63 2.34 -12.02
N HIS A 167 -1.70 1.23 -11.28
CA HIS A 167 -2.80 0.29 -11.43
C HIS A 167 -4.07 0.76 -10.72
N SER A 168 -3.99 1.65 -9.72
CA SER A 168 -5.16 2.37 -9.19
C SER A 168 -5.50 3.57 -10.07
N ASP A 169 -4.73 4.66 -9.98
CA ASP A 169 -5.08 6.00 -10.47
C ASP A 169 -4.41 6.32 -11.81
N GLY A 170 -3.66 5.35 -12.36
CA GLY A 170 -3.03 5.47 -13.67
C GLY A 170 -3.97 5.14 -14.81
N SER A 171 -3.77 5.76 -15.96
CA SER A 171 -4.39 5.37 -17.23
C SER A 171 -3.30 5.12 -18.26
N ARG A 172 -3.38 3.97 -18.92
CA ARG A 172 -2.49 3.62 -20.03
C ARG A 172 -3.25 3.78 -21.34
N VAL A 173 -3.00 4.88 -22.05
CA VAL A 173 -3.67 5.20 -23.31
C VAL A 173 -2.75 4.87 -24.47
N ARG A 174 -3.34 4.46 -25.60
CA ARG A 174 -2.64 4.29 -26.88
C ARG A 174 -3.21 5.31 -27.88
N ASN A 175 -2.60 6.50 -27.92
CA ASN A 175 -2.92 7.46 -28.97
C ASN A 175 -2.29 6.99 -30.29
N TRP A 176 -2.92 7.28 -31.42
CA TRP A 176 -2.36 6.94 -32.72
C TRP A 176 -2.64 8.03 -33.75
N THR A 177 -1.74 8.16 -34.72
CA THR A 177 -1.92 9.02 -35.90
C THR A 177 -1.42 8.29 -37.15
N THR A 178 -1.74 8.81 -38.33
CA THR A 178 -1.16 8.33 -39.59
C THR A 178 -0.37 9.44 -40.27
N ARG A 179 0.78 9.09 -40.84
CA ARG A 179 1.63 10.02 -41.60
C ARG A 179 2.07 9.36 -42.90
N MET A 180 2.07 10.13 -43.99
CA MET A 180 2.67 9.69 -45.25
C MET A 180 4.20 9.74 -45.13
N VAL A 181 4.86 8.63 -45.42
CA VAL A 181 6.32 8.50 -45.45
C VAL A 181 6.70 7.76 -46.72
N ALA A 182 7.43 8.41 -47.63
CA ALA A 182 7.82 7.86 -48.92
C ALA A 182 6.64 7.30 -49.76
N GLY A 183 5.49 7.98 -49.75
CA GLY A 183 4.29 7.55 -50.49
C GLY A 183 3.44 6.48 -49.80
N GLU A 184 3.86 5.97 -48.64
CA GLU A 184 3.09 4.99 -47.86
C GLU A 184 2.46 5.62 -46.61
N ARG A 185 1.20 5.27 -46.33
CA ARG A 185 0.51 5.68 -45.09
C ARG A 185 0.98 4.82 -43.92
N LYS A 186 1.81 5.38 -43.04
CA LYS A 186 2.29 4.69 -41.81
C LYS A 186 1.51 5.13 -40.59
N ARG A 187 1.06 4.16 -39.77
CA ARG A 187 0.44 4.40 -38.46
C ARG A 187 1.52 4.50 -37.39
N TYR A 188 1.41 5.53 -36.55
CA TYR A 188 2.29 5.76 -35.40
C TYR A 188 1.47 5.68 -34.12
N ASP A 189 1.82 4.73 -33.24
CA ASP A 189 1.25 4.62 -31.91
C ASP A 189 2.14 5.34 -30.87
N TYR A 190 1.52 6.18 -30.06
CA TYR A 190 2.10 6.92 -28.95
C TYR A 190 1.48 6.40 -27.66
N PRO A 191 2.03 5.33 -27.07
CA PRO A 191 1.57 4.86 -25.78
C PRO A 191 1.94 5.92 -24.73
N ARG A 192 1.07 6.13 -23.76
CA ARG A 192 1.26 7.08 -22.67
C ARG A 192 0.69 6.50 -21.39
N TRP A 193 1.43 6.66 -20.30
CA TRP A 193 0.88 6.53 -18.96
C TRP A 193 0.56 7.92 -18.39
N GLN A 194 -0.58 8.05 -17.73
CA GLN A 194 -0.96 9.23 -16.98
C GLN A 194 -1.37 8.81 -15.57
N PHE A 195 -0.76 9.36 -14.54
CA PHE A 195 -1.16 9.21 -13.15
C PHE A 195 -1.87 10.49 -12.73
N THR A 196 -3.14 10.40 -12.30
CA THR A 196 -3.93 11.57 -11.89
C THR A 196 -4.32 11.49 -10.43
N ASN A 197 -3.85 12.42 -9.61
CA ASN A 197 -4.19 12.47 -8.18
C ASN A 197 -4.33 13.93 -7.70
N VAL A 198 -5.22 14.17 -6.73
CA VAL A 198 -5.46 15.51 -6.18
C VAL A 198 -4.43 15.89 -5.12
N SER A 199 -3.89 14.91 -4.39
CA SER A 199 -2.89 15.15 -3.35
C SER A 199 -1.54 15.50 -3.97
N THR A 200 -1.01 16.68 -3.65
CA THR A 200 0.34 17.08 -4.06
C THR A 200 1.39 16.13 -3.49
N ASP A 201 1.23 15.70 -2.23
CA ASP A 201 2.15 14.75 -1.58
C ASP A 201 2.19 13.40 -2.33
N ILE A 202 1.03 12.85 -2.72
CA ILE A 202 0.98 11.60 -3.49
C ILE A 202 1.58 11.80 -4.90
N GLN A 203 1.35 12.95 -5.53
CA GLN A 203 2.00 13.29 -6.81
C GLN A 203 3.52 13.32 -6.65
N GLN A 204 4.04 13.96 -5.61
CA GLN A 204 5.49 14.03 -5.33
C GLN A 204 6.09 12.65 -5.05
N LEU A 205 5.39 11.80 -4.28
CA LEU A 205 5.82 10.41 -4.06
C LEU A 205 5.86 9.60 -5.36
N CYS A 206 4.91 9.82 -6.27
CA CYS A 206 4.91 9.20 -7.59
C CYS A 206 6.11 9.66 -8.43
N CYS A 207 6.37 10.96 -8.49
CA CYS A 207 7.51 11.54 -9.19
C CYS A 207 8.85 11.01 -8.64
N TRP A 208 9.02 11.06 -7.33
CA TRP A 208 10.20 10.52 -6.66
C TRP A 208 10.43 9.04 -6.99
N ALA A 209 9.38 8.23 -6.93
CA ALA A 209 9.51 6.81 -7.27
C ALA A 209 9.81 6.57 -8.77
N LEU A 210 9.33 7.42 -9.67
CA LEU A 210 9.69 7.39 -11.09
C LEU A 210 11.17 7.77 -11.32
N ASP A 211 11.68 8.75 -10.57
CA ASP A 211 13.07 9.17 -10.60
C ASP A 211 14.01 8.06 -10.10
N LEU A 212 13.63 7.34 -9.03
CA LEU A 212 14.36 6.17 -8.53
C LEU A 212 14.53 5.04 -9.57
N VAL A 213 13.71 5.04 -10.61
CA VAL A 213 13.78 4.05 -11.70
C VAL A 213 14.04 4.71 -13.05
N ASP A 214 14.62 5.91 -13.10
CA ASP A 214 15.01 6.56 -14.36
C ASP A 214 13.89 6.60 -15.42
N VAL A 215 12.63 6.74 -15.00
CA VAL A 215 11.48 6.88 -15.91
C VAL A 215 11.15 8.36 -16.03
N PRO A 216 11.56 9.04 -17.12
CA PRO A 216 11.31 10.46 -17.25
C PRO A 216 9.82 10.75 -17.35
N TRP A 217 9.38 11.75 -16.59
CA TRP A 217 8.00 12.16 -16.47
C TRP A 217 7.85 13.67 -16.69
N ARG A 218 6.60 14.10 -16.92
CA ARG A 218 6.23 15.51 -16.99
C ARG A 218 4.90 15.73 -16.30
N GLN A 219 4.84 16.72 -15.41
CA GLN A 219 3.56 17.22 -14.91
C GLN A 219 2.83 17.96 -16.04
N SER A 220 1.71 17.39 -16.50
CA SER A 220 0.96 17.90 -17.65
C SER A 220 -0.11 18.91 -17.26
N ASN A 221 -0.56 18.87 -16.00
CA ASN A 221 -1.43 19.85 -15.36
C ASN A 221 -1.27 19.70 -13.83
N ALA A 222 -2.01 20.50 -13.05
CA ALA A 222 -1.93 20.52 -11.59
C ALA A 222 -2.17 19.17 -10.87
N LYS A 223 -2.76 18.18 -11.54
CA LYS A 223 -3.15 16.88 -10.97
C LYS A 223 -2.57 15.67 -11.72
N THR A 224 -1.94 15.87 -12.88
CA THR A 224 -1.58 14.76 -13.78
C THR A 224 -0.09 14.72 -14.06
N ILE A 225 0.52 13.59 -13.74
CA ILE A 225 1.90 13.21 -14.11
C ILE A 225 1.85 12.29 -15.32
N SER A 226 2.56 12.63 -16.39
CA SER A 226 2.58 11.86 -17.64
C SER A 226 3.94 11.27 -17.93
N VAL A 227 3.96 9.99 -18.34
CA VAL A 227 5.12 9.30 -18.94
C VAL A 227 4.77 9.05 -20.40
N SER A 228 5.46 9.74 -21.30
CA SER A 228 5.04 9.85 -22.71
C SER A 228 6.09 9.46 -23.75
N THR A 229 7.38 9.37 -23.40
CA THR A 229 8.38 8.93 -24.36
C THR A 229 8.28 7.42 -24.54
N ARG A 230 8.49 6.93 -25.77
CA ARG A 230 8.35 5.49 -26.08
C ARG A 230 9.24 4.62 -25.20
N ALA A 231 10.48 5.07 -24.96
CA ALA A 231 11.43 4.38 -24.10
C ALA A 231 10.96 4.35 -22.63
N ALA A 232 10.51 5.49 -22.09
CA ALA A 232 10.05 5.56 -20.70
C ALA A 232 8.77 4.74 -20.47
N VAL A 233 7.85 4.74 -21.43
CA VAL A 233 6.64 3.91 -21.35
C VAL A 233 6.97 2.43 -21.42
N ALA A 234 7.86 2.01 -22.33
CA ALA A 234 8.31 0.62 -22.39
C ALA A 234 9.03 0.18 -21.11
N ARG A 235 9.87 1.07 -20.54
CA ARG A 235 10.53 0.84 -19.26
C ARG A 235 9.51 0.67 -18.14
N LEU A 236 8.55 1.59 -18.03
CA LEU A 236 7.50 1.50 -17.02
C LEU A 236 6.65 0.23 -17.20
N ASP A 237 6.23 -0.09 -18.42
CA ASP A 237 5.49 -1.32 -18.73
C ASP A 237 6.26 -2.58 -18.28
N THR A 238 7.58 -2.60 -18.44
CA THR A 238 8.44 -3.71 -17.99
C THR A 238 8.46 -3.83 -16.48
N LEU A 239 8.55 -2.70 -15.77
CA LEU A 239 8.60 -2.67 -14.31
C LEU A 239 7.27 -3.03 -13.65
N ILE A 240 6.17 -2.42 -14.12
CA ILE A 240 4.89 -2.47 -13.41
C ILE A 240 3.87 -3.36 -14.07
N GLY A 241 4.14 -3.86 -15.28
CA GLY A 241 3.18 -4.60 -16.09
C GLY A 241 2.09 -3.71 -16.67
N LEU A 242 1.37 -4.24 -17.66
CA LEU A 242 0.28 -3.53 -18.32
C LEU A 242 -0.97 -3.50 -17.40
N LYS A 243 -1.71 -2.38 -17.44
CA LYS A 243 -3.03 -2.28 -16.80
C LYS A 243 -4.04 -3.16 -17.56
N ARG A 244 -4.47 -4.27 -16.95
CA ARG A 244 -5.37 -5.28 -17.54
C ARG A 244 -6.25 -5.94 -16.48
#